data_AF-A0A914VRG0-F1
#
_entry.id   AF-A0A914VRG0-F1
#
_cell.length_a   1.000
_cell.length_b   1.000
_cell.length_c   1.000
_cell.angle_alpha   90.00
_cell.angle_beta   90.00
_cell.angle_gamma   90.00
#
_symmetry.space_group_name_H-M   'P 1'
#
loop_
_entity.id
_entity.type
_entity.pdbx_description
1 polymer ?
#
loop_
_entity_poly.entity_id
_entity_poly.type
_entity_poly.pdbx_seq_one_letter_code
_entity_poly.pdbx_strand_id
1 'polypeptide(L)' 'KFDSSPLEETVIEKVTARFFINQEFTCTRKQFPLILAYGITCHKSQGLSLDVVLADLGGDVFEPGM' A
#
# COMPACT_ATOMS: atom_id res chain seq x y z
N LYS A 1 11.32 0.27 -17.09
CA LYS A 1 11.36 -1.04 -17.78
C LYS A 1 10.40 -1.93 -17.03
N PHE A 2 9.24 -2.26 -17.60
CA PHE A 2 8.39 -3.29 -17.00
C PHE A 2 9.18 -4.59 -17.00
N ASP A 3 9.14 -5.26 -15.87
CA ASP A 3 9.96 -6.38 -15.45
C ASP A 3 9.88 -7.45 -16.53
N SER A 4 10.96 -7.63 -17.28
CA SER A 4 11.09 -8.69 -18.30
C SER A 4 11.40 -10.03 -17.65
N SER A 5 10.83 -10.28 -16.47
CA SER A 5 11.00 -11.54 -15.75
C SER A 5 10.14 -12.61 -16.44
N PRO A 6 10.62 -13.86 -16.55
CA PRO A 6 9.78 -14.95 -17.04
C PRO A 6 8.50 -15.03 -16.21
N LEU A 7 7.38 -15.37 -16.85
CA LEU A 7 6.08 -15.56 -16.21
C LEU A 7 6.16 -16.76 -15.25
N GLU A 8 6.70 -16.54 -14.05
CA GLU A 8 6.74 -17.52 -12.99
C GLU A 8 5.43 -17.44 -12.22
N GLU A 9 4.59 -18.47 -12.36
CA GLU A 9 3.33 -18.55 -11.63
C GLU A 9 3.61 -18.74 -10.14
N THR A 10 3.16 -17.80 -9.32
CA THR A 10 3.23 -17.91 -7.85
C THR A 10 1.82 -18.00 -7.29
N VAL A 11 1.57 -19.02 -6.46
CA VAL A 11 0.32 -19.15 -5.71
C VAL A 11 0.33 -18.17 -4.54
N ILE A 12 -0.66 -17.29 -4.48
CA ILE A 12 -0.83 -16.32 -3.39
C ILE A 12 -2.08 -16.71 -2.59
N GLU A 13 -1.93 -16.85 -1.28
CA GLU A 13 -3.03 -17.22 -0.39
C GLU A 13 -3.61 -16.01 0.35
N LYS A 14 -4.84 -16.16 0.86
CA LYS A 14 -5.46 -15.14 1.72
C LYS A 14 -4.84 -15.18 3.11
N VAL A 15 -4.38 -14.04 3.59
CA VAL A 15 -3.82 -13.86 4.92
C VAL A 15 -4.88 -13.29 5.86
N THR A 16 -4.95 -13.80 7.08
CA THR A 16 -5.76 -13.22 8.16
C THR A 16 -4.88 -12.27 8.98
N ALA A 17 -5.16 -10.97 8.93
CA ALA A 17 -4.49 -9.97 9.74
C ALA A 17 -5.42 -9.48 10.87
N ARG A 18 -4.83 -9.17 12.03
CA ARG A 18 -5.52 -8.65 13.22
C ARG A 18 -5.17 -7.17 13.40
N PHE A 19 -6.18 -6.33 13.60
CA PHE A 19 -6.04 -4.89 13.74
C PHE A 19 -6.63 -4.43 15.07
N PHE A 20 -5.87 -3.64 15.82
CA PHE A 20 -6.34 -2.97 17.01
C PHE A 20 -6.97 -1.65 16.58
N ILE A 21 -8.28 -1.52 16.74
CA ILE A 21 -8.98 -0.26 16.45
C ILE A 21 -8.77 0.71 17.62
N ASN A 22 -8.81 0.19 18.84
CA ASN A 22 -8.44 0.89 20.07
C ASN A 22 -8.01 -0.15 21.12
N GLN A 23 -7.87 0.27 22.39
CA GLN A 23 -7.41 -0.60 23.48
C GLN A 23 -8.36 -1.78 23.78
N GLU A 24 -9.65 -1.64 23.47
CA GLU A 24 -10.69 -2.61 23.83
C GLU A 24 -11.15 -3.44 22.63
N PHE A 25 -11.08 -2.88 21.42
CA PHE A 25 -11.64 -3.47 20.22
C PHE A 25 -10.55 -3.92 19.25
N THR A 26 -10.62 -5.20 18.92
CA THR A 26 -9.83 -5.80 17.86
C THR A 26 -10.75 -6.31 16.74
N CYS A 27 -10.37 -6.10 15.48
CA CYS A 27 -10.99 -6.76 14.33
C CYS A 27 -9.99 -7.64 13.56
N THR A 28 -10.50 -8.59 12.79
CA THR A 28 -9.70 -9.46 11.92
C THR A 28 -10.18 -9.35 10.47
N ARG A 29 -9.27 -9.36 9.51
CA ARG A 29 -9.58 -9.37 8.07
C ARG A 29 -8.81 -10.48 7.37
N LYS A 30 -9.52 -11.33 6.62
CA LYS A 30 -8.94 -12.37 5.74
C LYS A 30 -9.01 -11.93 4.28
N GLN A 31 -7.87 -11.63 3.67
CA GLN A 31 -7.80 -11.10 2.29
C GLN A 31 -6.46 -11.48 1.64
N PHE A 32 -6.39 -11.48 0.31
CA PHE A 32 -5.10 -11.54 -0.37
C PHE A 32 -4.23 -10.33 0.04
N PRO A 33 -2.92 -10.51 0.25
CA PRO A 33 -2.01 -9.42 0.64
C PRO A 33 -1.60 -8.57 -0.58
N LEU A 34 -2.58 -8.19 -1.40
CA LEU A 34 -2.37 -7.49 -2.66
C LEU A 34 -3.28 -6.25 -2.73
N ILE A 35 -2.76 -5.19 -3.35
CA ILE A 35 -3.48 -3.99 -3.69
C ILE A 35 -2.86 -3.39 -4.97
N LEU A 36 -3.67 -2.69 -5.77
CA LEU A 36 -3.14 -1.88 -6.85
C LEU A 36 -2.31 -0.73 -6.26
N ALA A 37 -1.10 -0.52 -6.79
CA ALA A 37 -0.13 0.44 -6.24
C ALA A 37 0.48 1.37 -7.30
N TYR A 38 -0.16 1.53 -8.47
CA TYR A 38 0.25 2.52 -9.46
C TYR A 38 0.08 3.96 -8.96
N GLY A 39 -0.95 4.19 -8.13
CA GLY A 39 -1.14 5.40 -7.35
C GLY A 39 -1.21 5.05 -5.87
N ILE A 40 -0.48 5.79 -5.05
CA ILE A 40 -0.44 5.62 -3.59
C ILE A 40 -0.56 6.99 -2.93
N THR A 41 -1.17 7.05 -1.76
CA THR A 41 -1.27 8.30 -1.00
C THR A 41 0.08 8.68 -0.40
N CYS A 42 0.35 9.98 -0.20
CA CYS A 42 1.61 10.47 0.38
C CYS A 42 1.97 9.71 1.67
N HIS A 43 1.01 9.55 2.57
CA HIS A 43 1.14 8.79 3.81
C HIS A 43 1.60 7.33 3.62
N LYS A 44 1.10 6.64 2.58
CA LYS A 44 1.48 5.25 2.29
C LYS A 44 2.81 5.14 1.53
N SER A 45 3.22 6.22 0.87
CA SER A 45 4.52 6.30 0.19
C SER A 45 5.67 6.71 1.10
N GLN A 46 5.37 7.17 2.32
CA GLN A 46 6.38 7.66 3.25
C GLN A 46 7.42 6.56 3.54
N GLY A 47 8.69 6.90 3.32
CA GLY A 47 9.82 5.97 3.50
C GLY A 47 10.15 5.11 2.27
N LEU A 48 9.40 5.21 1.17
CA LEU A 48 9.77 4.60 -0.10
C LEU A 48 10.83 5.43 -0.81
N SER A 49 11.77 4.76 -1.49
CA SER A 49 12.64 5.36 -2.49
C SER A 49 12.21 4.85 -3.86
N LEU A 50 11.82 5.77 -4.75
CA LEU A 50 11.27 5.46 -6.07
C LEU A 50 12.10 6.17 -7.13
N ASP A 51 12.46 5.47 -8.20
CA ASP A 51 13.29 6.04 -9.28
C ASP A 51 12.59 7.20 -9.98
N VAL A 52 11.26 7.11 -10.13
CA VAL A 52 10.41 8.12 -10.77
C VAL A 52 9.08 8.20 -10.03
N VAL A 53 8.62 9.42 -9.76
CA VAL A 53 7.32 9.71 -9.13
C VAL A 53 6.65 10.85 -9.87
N LEU A 54 5.35 10.71 -10.11
CA LEU A 54 4.45 11.83 -10.42
C LEU A 54 3.62 12.11 -9.16
N ALA A 55 3.80 13.28 -8.55
CA ALA A 55 3.05 13.69 -7.37
C ALA A 55 2.00 14.74 -7.76
N ASP A 56 0.73 14.43 -7.51
CA ASP A 56 -0.36 15.40 -7.55
C ASP A 56 -0.60 15.92 -6.13
N LEU A 57 -0.28 17.19 -5.90
CA LEU A 57 -0.47 17.84 -4.60
C LEU A 57 -1.83 18.54 -4.47
N GLY A 58 -2.55 18.73 -5.58
CA GLY A 58 -3.85 19.41 -5.60
C GLY A 58 -3.96 20.61 -4.64
N GLY A 59 -5.12 20.74 -3.98
CA GLY A 59 -5.35 21.59 -2.80
C GLY A 59 -5.76 20.81 -1.55
N ASP A 60 -5.72 19.48 -1.62
CA ASP A 60 -6.24 18.57 -0.58
C ASP A 60 -5.14 18.04 0.35
N VAL A 61 -3.90 18.55 0.25
CA VAL A 61 -2.87 18.27 1.24
C VAL A 61 -3.25 19.00 2.54
N PHE A 62 -3.51 18.22 3.60
CA PHE A 62 -4.10 18.73 4.84
C PHE A 62 -3.22 18.59 6.09
N GLU A 63 -2.14 17.80 6.04
CA GLU A 63 -1.22 17.63 7.18
C GLU A 63 0.14 18.30 6.90
N PRO A 64 0.74 18.98 7.90
CA PRO A 64 2.09 19.49 7.77
C PRO A 64 3.10 18.36 7.50
N GLY A 65 4.00 18.58 6.54
CA GLY A 65 5.05 17.62 6.19
C GLY A 65 4.64 16.56 5.17
N MET A 66 3.47 16.71 4.54
CA MET A 66 2.99 15.93 3.38
C MET A 66 3.18 16.66 2.06
#